data_AF-A0A8K1CAY7-F1
#
_entry.id   AF-A0A8K1CAY7-F1
#
_cell.length_a   1.000
_cell.length_b   1.000
_cell.length_c   1.000
_cell.angle_alpha   90.00
_cell.angle_beta   90.00
_cell.angle_gamma   90.00
#
_symmetry.space_group_name_H-M   'P 1'
#
loop_
_entity.id
_entity.type
_entity.pdbx_description
1 polymer ?
#
loop_
_entity_poly.entity_id
_entity_poly.type
_entity_poly.pdbx_seq_one_letter_code
_entity_poly.pdbx_strand_id
1 'polypeptide(L)'
;MFERSRVEYEYVNLYKNFAYGLTTFQPLGGGVVPGKCTNGIPTGTRFDHYWYKGQEDAILLKAKKVAEMEDVAKEIGCTLPQLALAWTAANEHVSTVLFSATSVEQLDENMKAVAFIEKVTPEVKSKIDAIIAFEPKLLPRYDGLTMGVRGKYLKH
;
A
#
# COMPACT_ATOMS: atom_id res chain seq x y z
N MET A 1 -2.47 -3.66 -0.31
CA MET A 1 -1.82 -4.75 0.44
C MET A 1 -1.97 -4.59 1.95
N PHE A 2 -1.26 -3.66 2.61
CA PHE A 2 -1.29 -3.53 4.09
C PHE A 2 -2.60 -2.97 4.67
N GLU A 3 -3.37 -2.24 3.87
CA GLU A 3 -4.70 -1.75 4.24
C GLU A 3 -5.68 -2.18 3.16
N ARG A 4 -6.75 -2.85 3.57
CA ARG A 4 -7.77 -3.45 2.69
C ARG A 4 -9.16 -3.47 3.32
N SER A 5 -9.31 -3.01 4.57
CA SER A 5 -10.52 -3.18 5.36
C SER A 5 -11.73 -2.56 4.66
N ARG A 6 -11.57 -1.37 4.10
CA ARG A 6 -12.67 -0.75 3.34
C ARG A 6 -12.96 -1.46 2.03
N VAL A 7 -11.90 -1.78 1.29
CA VAL A 7 -11.99 -2.41 -0.02
C VAL A 7 -12.64 -3.79 0.06
N GLU A 8 -12.27 -4.61 1.04
CA GLU A 8 -12.75 -5.98 1.16
C GLU A 8 -14.05 -6.10 1.96
N TYR A 9 -14.40 -5.13 2.82
CA TYR A 9 -15.56 -5.24 3.73
C TYR A 9 -16.55 -4.08 3.62
N GLU A 10 -16.09 -2.83 3.72
CA GLU A 10 -16.99 -1.66 3.77
C GLU A 10 -17.66 -1.38 2.43
N TYR A 11 -16.93 -1.55 1.34
CA TYR A 11 -17.36 -1.19 -0.01
C TYR A 11 -18.08 -2.32 -0.76
N VAL A 12 -18.26 -3.49 -0.14
CA VAL A 12 -18.90 -4.66 -0.76
C VAL A 12 -20.27 -4.33 -1.36
N ASN A 13 -21.06 -3.51 -0.66
CA ASN A 13 -22.37 -3.08 -1.14
C ASN A 13 -22.29 -2.12 -2.33
N LEU A 14 -21.21 -1.35 -2.45
CA LEU A 14 -20.99 -0.43 -3.56
C LEU A 14 -20.77 -1.21 -4.86
N TYR A 15 -19.97 -2.27 -4.80
CA TYR A 15 -19.70 -3.14 -5.95
C TYR A 15 -20.95 -3.89 -6.39
N LYS A 16 -21.64 -4.53 -5.43
CA LYS A 16 -22.80 -5.39 -5.71
C LYS A 16 -24.00 -4.62 -6.24
N ASN A 17 -24.28 -3.44 -5.67
CA ASN A 17 -25.52 -2.73 -5.97
C ASN A 17 -25.37 -1.66 -7.07
N PHE A 18 -24.15 -1.16 -7.28
CA PHE A 18 -23.93 -0.01 -8.17
C PHE A 18 -22.83 -0.24 -9.21
N ALA A 19 -22.18 -1.41 -9.22
CA ALA A 19 -21.09 -1.75 -10.13
C ALA A 19 -19.95 -0.71 -10.14
N TYR A 20 -19.70 -0.08 -8.99
CA TYR A 20 -18.66 0.94 -8.87
C TYR A 20 -17.27 0.31 -8.87
N GLY A 21 -16.40 0.88 -9.69
CA GLY A 21 -14.96 0.61 -9.68
C GLY A 21 -14.23 1.53 -8.70
N LEU A 22 -13.08 1.05 -8.19
CA LEU A 22 -12.22 1.84 -7.32
C LEU A 22 -11.09 2.52 -8.09
N THR A 23 -10.91 3.80 -7.77
CA THR A 23 -9.65 4.51 -7.99
C THR A 23 -8.85 4.49 -6.69
N THR A 24 -7.84 3.63 -6.64
CA THR A 24 -6.97 3.46 -5.46
C THR A 24 -5.77 4.39 -5.51
N PHE A 25 -5.16 4.67 -4.36
CA PHE A 25 -3.97 5.50 -4.25
C PHE A 25 -2.97 4.87 -3.27
N GLN A 26 -1.71 5.30 -3.35
CA GLN A 26 -0.61 4.82 -2.49
C GLN A 26 -0.42 3.29 -2.45
N PRO A 27 -0.37 2.59 -3.59
CA PRO A 27 -0.14 1.14 -3.62
C PRO A 27 1.19 0.72 -2.96
N LEU A 28 2.18 1.62 -2.96
CA LEU A 28 3.51 1.44 -2.36
C LEU A 28 3.56 1.77 -0.86
N GLY A 29 2.42 1.96 -0.20
CA GLY A 29 2.37 2.21 1.25
C GLY A 29 3.10 3.48 1.69
N GLY A 30 3.09 4.52 0.85
CA GLY A 30 3.82 5.76 1.12
C GLY A 30 5.29 5.74 0.68
N GLY A 31 5.76 4.68 0.02
CA GLY A 31 7.14 4.54 -0.42
C GLY A 31 8.05 3.95 0.66
N VAL A 32 7.53 3.05 1.49
CA VAL A 32 8.36 2.29 2.43
C VAL A 32 9.30 1.41 1.62
N VAL A 33 10.58 1.74 1.64
CA VAL A 33 11.62 0.97 0.96
C VAL A 33 12.33 0.09 2.00
N PRO A 34 12.38 -1.23 1.80
CA PRO A 34 13.19 -2.11 2.65
C PRO A 34 14.67 -1.70 2.58
N GLY A 35 15.40 -1.89 3.67
CA GLY A 35 16.78 -1.43 3.85
C GLY A 35 16.88 0.01 4.34
N LYS A 36 16.15 0.96 3.75
CA LYS A 36 16.16 2.37 4.22
C LYS A 36 15.48 2.52 5.58
N CYS A 37 14.33 1.86 5.75
CA CYS A 37 13.53 1.97 6.98
C CYS A 37 13.67 0.73 7.89
N THR A 38 14.61 -0.18 7.63
CA THR A 38 14.72 -1.43 8.42
C THR A 38 15.39 -1.22 9.77
N ASN A 39 16.32 -0.25 9.87
CA ASN A 39 17.14 0.01 11.06
C ASN A 39 16.88 1.39 11.68
N GLY A 40 15.75 2.02 11.36
CA GLY A 40 15.42 3.39 11.77
C GLY A 40 14.79 4.18 10.63
N ILE A 41 14.20 5.33 10.95
CA ILE A 41 13.70 6.27 9.95
C ILE A 41 14.85 7.20 9.54
N PRO A 42 15.28 7.23 8.26
CA PRO A 42 16.34 8.14 7.85
C PRO A 42 15.84 9.59 7.82
N THR A 43 16.69 10.51 8.27
CA THR A 43 16.42 11.96 8.24
C THR A 43 16.22 12.46 6.81
N GLY A 44 15.34 13.44 6.61
CA GLY A 44 15.03 14.02 5.30
C GLY A 44 14.18 13.13 4.40
N THR A 45 13.70 11.98 4.89
CA THR A 45 12.73 11.15 4.19
C THR A 45 11.30 11.60 4.46
N ARG A 46 10.34 11.12 3.66
CA ARG A 46 8.90 11.36 3.89
C ARG A 46 8.48 11.00 5.33
N PHE A 47 9.06 9.95 5.90
CA PHE A 47 8.70 9.44 7.22
C PHE A 47 9.35 10.22 8.37
N ASP A 48 10.31 11.10 8.08
CA ASP A 48 10.88 12.06 9.05
C ASP A 48 9.97 13.30 9.24
N HIS A 49 8.95 13.46 8.39
CA HIS A 49 8.02 14.57 8.48
C HIS A 49 7.11 14.48 9.71
N TYR A 50 6.71 15.62 10.28
CA TYR A 50 5.93 15.68 11.52
C TYR A 50 4.60 14.90 11.49
N TRP A 51 4.06 14.63 10.30
CA TRP A 51 2.85 13.80 10.10
C TRP A 51 3.02 12.34 10.53
N TYR A 52 4.25 11.83 10.57
CA TYR A 52 4.55 10.43 10.91
C TYR A 52 5.11 10.26 12.32
N LYS A 53 5.21 11.34 13.11
CA LYS A 53 5.62 11.24 14.52
C LYS A 53 4.68 10.33 15.31
N GLY A 54 5.26 9.41 16.09
CA GLY A 54 4.52 8.41 16.86
C GLY A 54 4.08 7.19 16.05
N GLN A 55 4.47 7.08 14.78
CA GLN A 55 4.20 5.92 13.92
C GLN A 55 5.47 5.12 13.58
N GLU A 56 6.57 5.40 14.27
CA GLU A 56 7.90 4.88 13.94
C GLU A 56 7.90 3.35 13.98
N ASP A 57 7.41 2.76 15.08
CA ASP A 57 7.34 1.30 15.22
C ASP A 57 6.48 0.64 14.14
N ALA A 58 5.37 1.27 13.77
CA ALA A 58 4.49 0.77 12.71
C ALA A 58 5.16 0.82 11.33
N ILE A 59 5.96 1.87 11.07
CA ILE A 59 6.73 2.01 9.83
C ILE A 59 7.87 0.98 9.79
N LEU A 60 8.60 0.79 10.90
CA LEU A 60 9.67 -0.20 11.00
C LEU A 60 9.13 -1.63 10.82
N LEU A 61 8.01 -1.95 11.48
CA LEU A 61 7.34 -3.25 11.32
C LEU A 61 6.89 -3.48 9.86
N LYS A 62 6.31 -2.45 9.23
CA LYS A 62 5.96 -2.51 7.81
C LYS A 62 7.19 -2.71 6.93
N ALA A 63 8.30 -2.04 7.21
CA ALA A 63 9.54 -2.19 6.44
C ALA A 63 10.11 -3.61 6.51
N LYS A 64 10.04 -4.27 7.68
CA LYS A 64 10.43 -5.68 7.85
C LYS A 64 9.58 -6.60 6.98
N LYS A 65 8.26 -6.46 7.04
CA LYS A 65 7.32 -7.22 6.20
C LYS A 65 7.55 -6.97 4.70
N VAL A 66 7.87 -5.74 4.31
CA VAL A 66 8.22 -5.43 2.92
C VAL A 66 9.52 -6.12 2.49
N ALA A 67 10.52 -6.21 3.38
CA ALA A 67 11.75 -6.95 3.10
C ALA A 67 11.49 -8.45 2.90
N GLU A 68 10.61 -9.06 3.71
CA GLU A 68 10.20 -10.47 3.53
C GLU A 68 9.48 -10.71 2.19
N MET A 69 8.79 -9.71 1.64
CA MET A 69 8.15 -9.81 0.32
C MET A 69 9.13 -9.78 -0.85
N GLU A 70 10.42 -9.49 -0.63
CA GLU A 70 11.42 -9.51 -1.71
C GLU A 70 11.51 -10.88 -2.38
N ASP A 71 11.41 -11.96 -1.61
CA ASP A 71 11.52 -13.31 -2.14
C ASP A 71 10.30 -13.68 -3.00
N VAL A 72 9.11 -13.20 -2.63
CA VAL A 72 7.90 -13.33 -3.45
C VAL A 72 8.03 -12.55 -4.75
N ALA A 73 8.58 -11.32 -4.69
CA ALA A 73 8.81 -10.50 -5.89
C ALA A 73 9.81 -11.17 -6.85
N LYS A 74 10.91 -11.73 -6.32
CA LYS A 74 11.91 -12.49 -7.08
C LYS A 74 11.31 -13.73 -7.73
N GLU A 75 10.45 -14.48 -7.03
CA GLU A 75 9.80 -15.68 -7.55
C GLU A 75 8.98 -15.41 -8.80
N ILE A 76 8.22 -14.30 -8.83
CA ILE A 76 7.42 -13.92 -10.01
C ILE A 76 8.21 -13.08 -11.04
N GLY A 77 9.48 -12.78 -10.73
CA GLY A 77 10.43 -12.09 -11.61
C GLY A 77 10.22 -10.58 -11.73
N CYS A 78 9.78 -9.91 -10.66
CA CYS A 78 9.50 -8.47 -10.65
C CYS A 78 10.21 -7.76 -9.49
N THR A 79 10.20 -6.42 -9.52
CA THR A 79 10.64 -5.60 -8.39
C THR A 79 9.52 -5.45 -7.36
N LEU A 80 9.86 -5.11 -6.11
CA LEU A 80 8.86 -4.87 -5.06
C LEU A 80 7.81 -3.80 -5.44
N PRO A 81 8.18 -2.65 -6.03
CA PRO A 81 7.20 -1.69 -6.52
C PRO A 81 6.25 -2.28 -7.55
N GLN A 82 6.78 -3.07 -8.48
CA GLN A 82 5.98 -3.77 -9.48
C GLN A 82 5.04 -4.79 -8.86
N LEU A 83 5.50 -5.58 -7.88
CA LEU A 83 4.65 -6.52 -7.13
C LEU A 83 3.48 -5.78 -6.48
N ALA A 84 3.75 -4.66 -5.82
CA ALA A 84 2.73 -3.90 -5.12
C ALA A 84 1.68 -3.29 -6.05
N LEU A 85 2.11 -2.76 -7.20
CA LEU A 85 1.23 -2.25 -8.24
C LEU A 85 0.41 -3.36 -8.88
N ALA A 86 1.06 -4.46 -9.28
CA ALA A 86 0.41 -5.62 -9.88
C ALA A 86 -0.61 -6.23 -8.92
N TRP A 87 -0.27 -6.38 -7.64
CA TRP A 87 -1.18 -6.90 -6.62
C TRP A 87 -2.41 -6.02 -6.46
N THR A 88 -2.24 -4.70 -6.48
CA THR A 88 -3.36 -3.76 -6.35
C THR A 88 -4.26 -3.79 -7.58
N ALA A 89 -3.67 -3.86 -8.77
CA ALA A 89 -4.39 -3.96 -10.04
C ALA A 89 -5.06 -5.34 -10.25
N ALA A 90 -4.56 -6.40 -9.61
CA ALA A 90 -5.14 -7.75 -9.65
C ALA A 90 -6.39 -7.92 -8.75
N ASN A 91 -6.87 -6.85 -8.13
CA ASN A 91 -8.15 -6.84 -7.43
C ASN A 91 -9.26 -6.47 -8.43
N GLU A 92 -10.27 -7.33 -8.56
CA GLU A 92 -11.35 -7.18 -9.54
C GLU A 92 -12.20 -5.91 -9.36
N HIS A 93 -12.22 -5.33 -8.15
CA HIS A 93 -12.95 -4.10 -7.86
C HIS A 93 -12.11 -2.84 -8.13
N VAL A 94 -10.82 -2.98 -8.48
CA VAL A 94 -9.93 -1.85 -8.76
C VAL A 94 -9.89 -1.57 -10.26
N SER A 95 -10.41 -0.41 -10.64
CA SER A 95 -10.40 0.04 -12.04
C SER A 95 -9.19 0.92 -12.36
N THR A 96 -8.65 1.62 -11.36
CA THR A 96 -7.50 2.50 -11.56
C THR A 96 -6.60 2.48 -10.33
N VAL A 97 -5.29 2.43 -10.57
CA VAL A 97 -4.25 2.52 -9.54
C VAL A 97 -3.48 3.81 -9.72
N LEU A 98 -3.64 4.76 -8.80
CA LEU A 98 -2.85 6.00 -8.78
C LEU A 98 -1.55 5.78 -8.01
N PHE A 99 -0.43 6.05 -8.67
CA PHE A 99 0.90 6.04 -8.06
C PHE A 99 1.68 7.28 -8.47
N SER A 100 2.72 7.58 -7.70
CA SER A 100 3.63 8.70 -7.92
C SER A 100 5.05 8.17 -8.11
N ALA A 101 5.80 8.78 -9.01
CA ALA A 101 7.24 8.56 -9.18
C ALA A 101 8.00 9.88 -8.98
N THR A 102 9.23 9.80 -8.48
CA THR A 102 10.10 10.97 -8.29
C THR A 102 11.15 11.13 -9.39
N SER A 103 11.24 10.16 -10.29
CA SER A 103 12.09 10.20 -11.48
C SER A 103 11.41 9.46 -12.65
N VAL A 104 11.90 9.68 -13.87
CA VAL A 104 11.39 9.03 -15.08
C VAL A 104 11.69 7.53 -15.04
N GLU A 105 12.84 7.13 -14.51
CA GLU A 105 13.25 5.73 -14.40
C GLU A 105 12.29 4.96 -13.48
N GLN A 106 11.90 5.55 -12.35
CA GLN A 106 10.90 4.97 -11.46
C GLN A 106 9.52 4.86 -12.13
N LEU A 107 9.14 5.85 -12.93
CA LEU A 107 7.89 5.81 -13.69
C LEU A 107 7.92 4.65 -14.68
N ASP A 108 8.98 4.53 -15.48
CA ASP A 108 9.17 3.49 -16.49
C ASP A 108 9.24 2.09 -15.86
N GLU A 109 9.92 1.94 -14.72
CA GLU A 109 9.94 0.70 -13.96
C GLU A 109 8.54 0.32 -13.47
N ASN A 110 7.83 1.26 -12.85
CA ASN A 110 6.50 1.03 -12.28
C ASN A 110 5.45 0.70 -13.35
N MET A 111 5.53 1.32 -14.53
CA MET A 111 4.62 1.04 -15.64
C MET A 111 4.72 -0.41 -16.14
N LYS A 112 5.89 -1.06 -15.98
CA LYS A 112 6.07 -2.48 -16.33
C LYS A 112 5.35 -3.44 -15.38
N ALA A 113 4.80 -2.95 -14.26
CA ALA A 113 3.99 -3.75 -13.33
C ALA A 113 2.82 -4.48 -14.01
N VAL A 114 2.27 -3.92 -15.09
CA VAL A 114 1.16 -4.50 -15.86
C VAL A 114 1.47 -5.91 -16.35
N ALA A 115 2.73 -6.20 -16.70
CA ALA A 115 3.16 -7.52 -17.18
C ALA A 115 3.14 -8.61 -16.09
N PHE A 116 2.90 -8.23 -14.83
CA PHE A 116 2.90 -9.14 -13.68
C PHE A 116 1.51 -9.31 -13.06
N ILE A 117 0.47 -8.60 -13.51
CA ILE A 117 -0.89 -8.67 -12.94
C ILE A 117 -1.41 -10.11 -12.94
N GLU A 118 -1.31 -10.79 -14.08
CA GLU A 118 -1.78 -12.19 -14.21
C GLU A 118 -0.93 -13.19 -13.40
N LYS A 119 0.29 -12.80 -13.02
CA LYS A 119 1.16 -13.62 -12.16
C LYS A 119 0.81 -13.50 -10.68
N VAL A 120 -0.06 -12.57 -10.29
CA VAL A 120 -0.57 -12.46 -8.91
C VAL A 120 -1.68 -13.50 -8.70
N THR A 121 -1.29 -14.77 -8.71
CA THR A 121 -2.19 -15.91 -8.53
C THR A 121 -2.69 -16.00 -7.08
N PRO A 122 -3.72 -16.81 -6.80
CA PRO A 122 -4.18 -17.07 -5.43
C PRO A 122 -3.05 -17.55 -4.50
N GLU A 123 -2.09 -18.33 -5.00
CA GLU A 123 -0.94 -18.80 -4.24
C GLU A 123 0.00 -17.65 -3.86
N VAL A 124 0.27 -16.74 -4.80
CA VAL A 124 1.07 -15.52 -4.54
C VAL A 124 0.36 -14.61 -3.54
N LYS A 125 -0.97 -14.43 -3.69
CA LYS A 125 -1.78 -13.67 -2.72
C LYS A 125 -1.69 -14.29 -1.32
N SER A 126 -1.79 -15.61 -1.22
CA SER A 126 -1.67 -16.33 0.06
C SER A 126 -0.29 -16.16 0.72
N LYS A 127 0.80 -16.17 -0.05
CA LYS A 127 2.16 -15.90 0.47
C LYS A 127 2.26 -14.49 1.04
N ILE A 128 1.72 -13.50 0.32
CA ILE A 128 1.69 -12.10 0.76
C ILE A 128 0.83 -11.96 2.03
N ASP A 129 -0.32 -12.63 2.08
CA ASP A 129 -1.21 -12.60 3.24
C ASP A 129 -0.56 -13.20 4.48
N ALA A 130 0.24 -14.27 4.33
CA ALA A 130 1.01 -14.86 5.43
C ALA A 130 2.06 -13.90 6.00
N ILE A 131 2.76 -13.14 5.14
CA ILE A 131 3.75 -12.13 5.55
C ILE A 131 3.08 -10.93 6.21
N ILE A 132 2.00 -10.43 5.62
CA ILE A 132 1.31 -9.24 6.11
C ILE A 132 0.55 -9.56 7.39
N ALA A 133 0.01 -10.77 7.55
CA ALA A 133 -0.91 -11.15 8.61
C ALA A 133 -2.02 -10.10 8.75
N PHE A 134 -2.72 -9.84 7.64
CA PHE A 134 -3.73 -8.80 7.59
C PHE A 134 -4.94 -9.18 8.44
N GLU A 135 -5.28 -8.31 9.39
CA GLU A 135 -6.50 -8.41 10.17
C GLU A 135 -7.44 -7.27 9.76
N PRO A 136 -8.68 -7.59 9.33
CA PRO A 136 -9.69 -6.57 9.02
C PRO A 136 -10.00 -5.72 10.24
N LYS A 137 -10.10 -4.40 10.05
CA LYS A 137 -10.43 -3.46 11.13
C LYS A 137 -11.59 -2.58 10.73
N LEU A 138 -12.48 -2.30 11.68
CA LEU A 138 -13.46 -1.23 11.53
C LEU A 138 -12.72 0.09 11.63
N LEU A 139 -12.49 0.72 10.48
CA LEU A 139 -11.82 2.01 10.45
C LEU A 139 -12.80 3.10 10.88
N PRO A 140 -12.39 4.05 11.73
CA PRO A 140 -13.21 5.20 12.04
C PRO A 140 -13.48 6.00 10.76
N ARG A 141 -14.60 6.72 10.75
CA ARG A 141 -15.00 7.55 9.60
C ARG A 141 -13.90 8.55 9.20
N TYR A 142 -13.17 9.04 10.20
CA TYR A 142 -11.96 9.84 10.06
C TYR A 142 -10.82 9.19 10.86
N ASP A 143 -9.66 9.04 10.24
CA ASP A 143 -8.45 8.63 10.94
C ASP A 143 -7.92 9.77 11.84
N GLY A 144 -7.07 9.43 12.81
CA GLY A 144 -6.54 10.39 13.78
C GLY A 144 -5.73 11.52 13.15
N LEU A 145 -5.05 11.28 12.03
CA LEU A 145 -4.31 12.32 11.30
C LEU A 145 -5.30 13.30 10.66
N THR A 146 -6.33 12.78 9.97
CA THR A 146 -7.40 13.62 9.40
C THR A 146 -8.07 14.46 10.48
N MET A 147 -8.41 13.87 11.62
CA MET A 147 -8.99 14.61 12.75
C MET A 147 -8.03 15.66 13.32
N GLY A 148 -6.73 15.35 13.41
CA GLY A 148 -5.71 16.29 13.88
C GLY A 148 -5.51 17.48 12.95
N VAL A 149 -5.43 17.26 11.63
CA VAL A 149 -5.31 18.33 10.62
C VAL A 149 -6.58 19.18 10.61
N ARG A 150 -7.76 18.55 10.62
CA ARG A 150 -9.04 19.27 10.71
C ARG A 150 -9.10 20.09 11.99
N GLY A 151 -8.78 19.53 13.16
CA GLY A 151 -8.78 20.29 14.42
C GLY A 151 -7.79 21.46 14.44
N LYS A 152 -6.65 21.34 13.73
CA LYS A 152 -5.64 22.39 13.66
C LYS A 152 -6.02 23.55 12.74
N TYR A 153 -6.67 23.27 11.61
CA TYR A 153 -6.90 24.27 10.54
C TYR A 153 -8.37 24.58 10.25
N LEU A 154 -9.30 23.72 10.68
CA LEU A 154 -10.73 23.82 10.51
C LEU A 154 -11.38 23.83 11.90
N LYS A 155 -11.14 24.91 12.66
CA LYS A 155 -11.89 25.18 13.89
C LYS A 155 -13.32 25.56 13.49
N HIS A 156 -14.30 24.78 13.92
CA HIS A 156 -15.68 25.21 14.04
C HIS A 156 -15.96 25.53 15.50
#